data_AF-A0A931IFK0-F1
#
_entry.id   AF-A0A931IFK0-F1
#
_cell.length_a   1.000
_cell.length_b   1.000
_cell.length_c   1.000
_cell.angle_alpha   90.00
_cell.angle_beta   90.00
_cell.angle_gamma   90.00
#
_symmetry.space_group_name_H-M   'P 1'
#
loop_
_entity.id
_entity.type
_entity.pdbx_description
1 polymer ?
#
loop_
_entity_poly.entity_id
_entity_poly.type
_entity_poly.pdbx_seq_one_letter_code
_entity_poly.pdbx_strand_id
1 'polypeptide(L)'
;MNIVLTGLLTFLGFLTVFGVYVISKVIAHLVGEEVEGRINQLGFGLLRLVCRRLPEDLREVYYEFWAADLEEYYHNAEERPLTRLFWSLRFPIPLLFTGRVFARIQDPKSFEPSQSWRRRISSGVAMGSALILDRIMPKSRTQFVANIAVALLAGLFLPAVLKMSVVASVPVGLATGGYLSLAWSYYRAYAKLDEPVGSPEHTVAMSSELVLGPPDTQSDQGVLEGVAVWEANMYTARDNGDAAMIAAATESFRRFCGEAQRRELPFNARSSDAEF
;
A
#
# COMPACT_ATOMS: atom_id res chain seq x y z
N MET A 1 53.83 -44.09 13.88
CA MET A 1 53.89 -42.62 13.73
C MET A 1 52.72 -42.05 12.91
N ASN A 2 52.26 -42.70 11.83
CA ASN A 2 51.19 -42.18 10.95
C ASN A 2 49.82 -41.97 11.64
N ILE A 3 49.43 -42.82 12.60
CA ILE A 3 48.12 -42.73 13.27
C ILE A 3 47.96 -41.41 14.05
N VAL A 4 49.02 -40.96 14.73
CA VAL A 4 49.01 -39.73 15.52
C VAL A 4 48.90 -38.49 14.62
N LEU A 5 49.61 -38.50 13.48
CA LEU A 5 49.56 -37.42 12.51
C LEU A 5 48.18 -37.28 11.86
N THR A 6 47.55 -38.40 11.48
CA THR A 6 46.19 -38.39 10.91
C THR A 6 45.18 -37.87 11.93
N GLY A 7 45.29 -38.27 13.20
CA GLY A 7 44.41 -37.77 14.27
C GLY A 7 44.56 -36.26 14.52
N LEU A 8 45.79 -35.74 14.46
CA LEU A 8 46.02 -34.30 14.61
C LEU A 8 45.42 -33.50 13.44
N LEU A 9 45.57 -33.98 12.20
CA LEU A 9 45.04 -33.32 11.02
C LEU A 9 43.51 -33.31 10.99
N THR A 10 42.86 -34.41 11.38
CA THR A 10 41.39 -34.45 11.46
C THR A 10 40.86 -33.53 12.56
N PHE A 11 41.55 -33.48 13.71
CA PHE A 11 41.20 -32.57 14.80
C PHE A 11 41.34 -31.10 14.40
N LEU A 12 42.45 -30.73 13.74
CA LEU A 12 42.65 -29.36 13.21
C LEU A 12 41.60 -29.00 12.15
N GLY A 13 41.25 -29.95 11.27
CA GLY A 13 40.17 -29.77 10.30
C GLY A 13 38.83 -29.50 10.99
N PHE A 14 38.49 -30.30 12.01
CA PHE A 14 37.26 -30.12 12.78
C PHE A 14 37.22 -28.76 13.49
N LEU A 15 38.30 -28.36 14.15
CA LEU A 15 38.39 -27.05 14.81
C LEU A 15 38.21 -25.89 13.80
N THR A 16 38.79 -26.01 12.61
CA THR A 16 38.66 -24.98 11.56
C THR A 16 37.21 -24.86 11.10
N VAL A 17 36.54 -25.99 10.79
CA VAL A 17 35.13 -25.99 10.37
C VAL A 17 34.22 -25.47 11.49
N PHE A 18 34.46 -25.88 12.73
CA PHE A 18 33.72 -25.42 13.89
C PHE A 18 33.88 -23.91 14.10
N GLY A 19 35.11 -23.39 13.99
CA GLY A 19 35.39 -21.96 14.08
C GLY A 19 34.64 -21.16 13.02
N VAL A 20 34.69 -21.60 11.75
CA VAL A 20 33.96 -20.96 10.65
C VAL A 20 32.44 -20.99 10.88
N TYR A 21 31.90 -22.11 11.39
CA TYR A 21 30.48 -22.22 11.70
C TYR A 21 30.03 -21.22 12.78
N VAL A 22 30.77 -21.11 13.88
CA VAL A 22 30.46 -20.19 14.97
C VAL A 22 30.55 -18.74 14.49
N ILE A 23 31.62 -18.37 13.77
CA ILE A 23 31.78 -17.02 13.20
C ILE A 23 30.62 -16.70 12.25
N SER A 24 30.24 -17.63 11.37
CA SER A 24 29.13 -17.44 10.44
C SER A 24 27.80 -17.21 11.16
N LYS A 25 27.55 -17.91 12.27
CA LYS A 25 26.35 -17.72 13.11
C LYS A 25 26.32 -16.34 13.77
N VAL A 26 27.46 -15.88 14.30
CA VAL A 26 27.57 -14.54 14.90
C VAL A 26 27.34 -13.45 13.85
N ILE A 27 27.95 -13.56 12.67
CA ILE A 27 27.74 -12.62 11.57
C ILE A 27 26.27 -12.62 11.13
N ALA A 28 25.65 -13.80 10.97
CA ALA A 28 24.24 -13.88 10.59
C ALA A 28 23.32 -13.22 11.63
N HIS A 29 23.65 -13.33 12.92
CA HIS A 29 22.91 -12.69 13.99
C HIS A 29 23.07 -11.15 13.96
N LEU A 30 24.30 -10.65 13.86
CA LEU A 30 24.58 -9.21 13.74
C LEU A 30 23.95 -8.60 12.49
N VAL A 31 23.98 -9.30 11.36
CA VAL A 31 23.29 -8.87 10.13
C VAL A 31 21.79 -8.84 10.34
N GLY A 32 21.23 -9.78 11.11
CA GLY A 32 19.82 -9.77 11.49
C GLY A 32 19.44 -8.50 12.24
N GLU A 33 20.20 -8.14 13.29
CA GLU A 33 19.95 -6.93 14.09
C GLU A 33 20.10 -5.63 13.26
N GLU A 34 21.14 -5.54 12.42
CA GLU A 34 21.35 -4.38 11.55
C GLU A 34 20.23 -4.25 10.51
N VAL A 35 19.77 -5.39 9.95
CA VAL A 35 18.64 -5.41 9.01
C VAL A 35 17.36 -4.99 9.71
N GLU A 36 17.09 -5.47 10.93
CA GLU A 36 15.93 -5.05 11.73
C GLU A 36 15.90 -3.54 11.98
N GLY A 37 17.03 -2.94 12.35
CA GLY A 37 17.15 -1.49 12.50
C GLY A 37 16.85 -0.74 11.20
N ARG A 38 17.33 -1.25 10.06
CA ARG A 38 17.11 -0.64 8.74
C ARG A 38 15.69 -0.80 8.21
N ILE A 39 15.01 -1.91 8.53
CA ILE A 39 13.62 -2.15 8.11
C ILE A 39 12.70 -1.08 8.68
N ASN A 40 12.86 -0.74 9.97
CA ASN A 40 12.06 0.30 10.61
C ASN A 40 12.26 1.65 9.89
N GLN A 41 13.52 2.01 9.59
CA GLN A 41 13.85 3.23 8.85
C GLN A 41 13.28 3.25 7.43
N LEU A 42 13.19 2.10 6.77
CA LEU A 42 12.66 1.98 5.41
C LEU A 42 11.17 2.36 5.37
N GLY A 43 10.36 1.88 6.31
CA GLY A 43 8.94 2.24 6.38
C GLY A 43 8.70 3.75 6.57
N PHE A 44 9.41 4.36 7.53
CA PHE A 44 9.35 5.82 7.73
C PHE A 44 9.91 6.60 6.54
N GLY A 45 10.95 6.08 5.87
CA GLY A 45 11.50 6.64 4.65
C GLY A 45 10.49 6.66 3.50
N LEU A 46 9.77 5.56 3.30
CA LEU A 46 8.68 5.47 2.32
C LEU A 46 7.56 6.44 2.68
N LEU A 47 7.20 6.56 3.96
CA LEU A 47 6.16 7.47 4.42
C LEU A 47 6.52 8.94 4.17
N ARG A 48 7.78 9.33 4.40
CA ARG A 48 8.28 10.66 4.00
C ARG A 48 8.14 10.87 2.49
N LEU A 49 8.36 9.83 1.69
CA LEU A 49 8.22 9.88 0.23
C LEU A 49 6.75 10.07 -0.19
N VAL A 50 5.81 9.43 0.50
CA VAL A 50 4.36 9.70 0.36
C VAL A 50 4.06 11.17 0.64
N CYS A 51 4.51 11.67 1.81
CA CYS A 51 4.21 13.02 2.25
C CYS A 51 4.83 14.08 1.33
N ARG A 52 5.98 13.81 0.71
CA ARG A 52 6.56 14.70 -0.32
C ARG A 52 5.66 14.91 -1.54
N ARG A 53 4.69 14.03 -1.79
CA ARG A 53 3.70 14.20 -2.88
C ARG A 53 2.52 15.09 -2.49
N LEU A 54 2.38 15.44 -1.21
CA LEU A 54 1.33 16.31 -0.68
C LEU A 54 1.74 17.80 -0.77
N PRO A 55 0.75 18.72 -0.74
CA PRO A 55 0.97 20.14 -0.47
C PRO A 55 1.84 20.36 0.77
N GLU A 56 2.68 21.40 0.76
CA GLU A 56 3.72 21.63 1.78
C GLU A 56 3.15 21.82 3.18
N ASP A 57 2.00 22.48 3.28
CA ASP A 57 1.21 22.71 4.50
C ASP A 57 0.69 21.42 5.15
N LEU A 58 0.47 20.37 4.34
CA LEU A 58 -0.09 19.10 4.81
C LEU A 58 0.97 18.04 5.12
N ARG A 59 2.22 18.23 4.71
CA ARG A 59 3.22 17.14 4.77
C ARG A 59 3.53 16.68 6.19
N GLU A 60 3.69 17.63 7.10
CA GLU A 60 4.06 17.36 8.49
C GLU A 60 2.88 16.73 9.24
N VAL A 61 1.70 17.33 9.11
CA VAL A 61 0.45 16.84 9.74
C VAL A 61 0.15 15.40 9.35
N TYR A 62 0.18 15.08 8.05
CA TYR A 62 -0.08 13.72 7.58
C TYR A 62 1.07 12.76 7.88
N TYR A 63 2.31 13.25 7.92
CA TYR A 63 3.44 12.43 8.30
C TYR A 63 3.31 11.98 9.76
N GLU A 64 3.00 12.89 10.69
CA GLU A 64 2.79 12.55 12.10
C GLU A 64 1.65 11.55 12.28
N PHE A 65 0.50 11.81 11.63
CA PHE A 65 -0.67 10.93 11.72
C PHE A 65 -0.36 9.52 11.21
N TRP A 66 0.19 9.39 10.01
CA TRP A 66 0.51 8.06 9.45
C TRP A 66 1.74 7.42 10.10
N ALA A 67 2.65 8.20 10.68
CA ALA A 67 3.79 7.67 11.42
C ALA A 67 3.33 7.03 12.72
N ALA A 68 2.36 7.64 13.42
CA ALA A 68 1.74 7.06 14.61
C ALA A 68 1.05 5.73 14.28
N ASP A 69 0.26 5.66 13.20
CA ASP A 69 -0.36 4.40 12.74
C ASP A 69 0.70 3.32 12.44
N LEU A 70 1.78 3.69 11.74
CA LEU A 70 2.86 2.76 11.42
C LEU A 70 3.61 2.27 12.67
N GLU A 71 3.81 3.16 13.65
CA GLU A 71 4.42 2.83 14.92
C GLU A 71 3.56 1.87 15.74
N GLU A 72 2.23 2.05 15.74
CA GLU A 72 1.29 1.11 16.35
C GLU A 72 1.39 -0.29 15.72
N TYR A 73 1.46 -0.38 14.39
CA TYR A 73 1.69 -1.66 13.71
C TYR A 73 3.03 -2.29 14.07
N TYR A 74 4.08 -1.47 14.31
CA TYR A 74 5.39 -1.97 14.72
C TYR A 74 5.44 -2.44 16.17
N HIS A 75 4.70 -1.78 17.06
CA HIS A 75 4.58 -2.19 18.46
C HIS A 75 3.84 -3.53 18.56
N ASN A 76 2.76 -3.70 17.78
CA ASN A 76 2.01 -4.96 17.71
C ASN A 76 2.79 -6.13 17.06
N ALA A 77 3.90 -5.85 16.35
CA ALA A 77 4.68 -6.84 15.61
C ALA A 77 6.09 -7.10 16.21
N GLU A 78 6.35 -6.68 17.45
CA GLU A 78 7.69 -6.62 18.06
C GLU A 78 8.54 -7.89 17.95
N GLU A 79 7.94 -9.08 18.03
CA GLU A 79 8.69 -10.35 18.05
C GLU A 79 8.97 -10.95 16.66
N ARG A 80 8.49 -10.33 15.57
CA ARG A 80 8.48 -10.96 14.24
C ARG A 80 9.09 -10.06 13.16
N PRO A 81 10.40 -10.16 12.88
CA PRO A 81 11.10 -9.24 11.97
C PRO A 81 10.55 -9.28 10.54
N LEU A 82 10.15 -10.46 10.06
CA LEU A 82 9.52 -10.59 8.73
C LEU A 82 8.13 -9.95 8.69
N THR A 83 7.36 -10.04 9.78
CA THR A 83 6.04 -9.41 9.88
C THR A 83 6.19 -7.89 9.94
N ARG A 84 7.18 -7.36 10.68
CA ARG A 84 7.52 -5.93 10.67
C ARG A 84 7.90 -5.44 9.28
N LEU A 85 8.75 -6.18 8.55
CA LEU A 85 9.08 -5.85 7.16
C LEU A 85 7.83 -5.82 6.28
N PHE A 86 6.96 -6.83 6.40
CA PHE A 86 5.72 -6.85 5.64
C PHE A 86 4.87 -5.60 5.92
N TRP A 87 4.67 -5.22 7.18
CA TRP A 87 3.91 -4.02 7.54
C TRP A 87 4.57 -2.71 7.08
N SER A 88 5.90 -2.61 7.22
CA SER A 88 6.69 -1.45 6.75
C SER A 88 6.53 -1.17 5.26
N LEU A 89 6.15 -2.19 4.47
CA LEU A 89 5.94 -2.11 3.04
C LEU A 89 4.44 -2.00 2.72
N ARG A 90 3.64 -2.89 3.30
CA ARG A 90 2.19 -3.03 3.09
C ARG A 90 1.44 -1.74 3.36
N PHE A 91 1.85 -0.97 4.36
CA PHE A 91 1.17 0.26 4.77
C PHE A 91 1.50 1.47 3.86
N PRO A 92 2.77 1.89 3.68
CA PRO A 92 3.08 3.09 2.89
C PRO A 92 2.95 2.89 1.37
N ILE A 93 3.04 1.66 0.85
CA ILE A 93 3.01 1.44 -0.61
C ILE A 93 1.67 1.82 -1.23
N PRO A 94 0.50 1.37 -0.73
CA PRO A 94 -0.78 1.88 -1.20
C PRO A 94 -0.89 3.40 -1.06
N LEU A 95 -0.44 3.95 0.07
CA LEU A 95 -0.45 5.39 0.32
C LEU A 95 0.39 6.19 -0.69
N LEU A 96 1.44 5.61 -1.29
CA LEU A 96 2.16 6.29 -2.37
C LEU A 96 1.26 6.60 -3.57
N PHE A 97 0.26 5.78 -3.82
CA PHE A 97 -0.68 5.94 -4.94
C PHE A 97 -1.97 6.66 -4.51
N THR A 98 -2.48 6.36 -3.32
CA THR A 98 -3.79 6.87 -2.85
C THR A 98 -3.70 8.03 -1.89
N GLY A 99 -2.55 8.27 -1.25
CA GLY A 99 -2.41 9.26 -0.20
C GLY A 99 -2.80 10.66 -0.63
N ARG A 100 -2.54 11.03 -1.90
CA ARG A 100 -2.98 12.31 -2.46
C ARG A 100 -4.50 12.40 -2.65
N VAL A 101 -5.15 11.29 -3.02
CA VAL A 101 -6.62 11.23 -3.15
C VAL A 101 -7.26 11.32 -1.77
N PHE A 102 -6.73 10.58 -0.80
CA PHE A 102 -7.20 10.60 0.58
C PHE A 102 -7.07 11.99 1.20
N ALA A 103 -5.90 12.62 1.09
CA ALA A 103 -5.68 13.98 1.58
C ALA A 103 -6.60 15.00 0.88
N ARG A 104 -6.91 14.83 -0.41
CA ARG A 104 -7.84 15.71 -1.12
C ARG A 104 -9.28 15.57 -0.60
N ILE A 105 -9.71 14.37 -0.26
CA ILE A 105 -11.05 14.12 0.27
C ILE A 105 -11.19 14.76 1.66
N GLN A 106 -10.16 14.64 2.48
CA GLN A 106 -10.19 15.10 3.85
C GLN A 106 -9.93 16.61 3.98
N ASP A 107 -8.99 17.16 3.20
CA ASP A 107 -8.62 18.58 3.20
C ASP A 107 -8.74 19.21 1.80
N PRO A 108 -9.96 19.30 1.22
CA PRO A 108 -10.14 19.81 -0.14
C PRO A 108 -9.62 21.25 -0.32
N LYS A 109 -9.65 22.07 0.74
CA LYS A 109 -9.20 23.47 0.73
C LYS A 109 -7.69 23.61 0.47
N SER A 110 -6.87 22.70 0.98
CA SER A 110 -5.41 22.71 0.76
C SER A 110 -5.04 22.32 -0.68
N PHE A 111 -5.97 21.70 -1.42
CA PHE A 111 -5.79 21.38 -2.84
C PHE A 111 -6.39 22.41 -3.78
N GLU A 112 -7.07 23.45 -3.26
CA GLU A 112 -7.45 24.58 -4.09
C GLU A 112 -6.18 25.31 -4.54
N PRO A 113 -5.94 25.43 -5.86
CA PRO A 113 -4.76 26.12 -6.36
C PRO A 113 -4.80 27.55 -5.81
N SER A 114 -3.84 27.89 -4.95
CA SER A 114 -3.82 29.20 -4.30
C SER A 114 -4.06 30.28 -5.35
N GLN A 115 -5.08 31.13 -5.15
CA GLN A 115 -5.47 32.13 -6.15
C GLN A 115 -4.33 33.09 -6.54
N SER A 116 -3.27 33.13 -5.72
CA SER A 116 -2.02 33.85 -5.99
C SER A 116 -1.33 33.38 -7.29
N TRP A 117 -1.37 32.09 -7.61
CA TRP A 117 -0.83 31.54 -8.85
C TRP A 117 -1.62 32.03 -10.07
N ARG A 118 -2.95 32.08 -9.97
CA ARG A 118 -3.81 32.67 -11.03
C ARG A 118 -3.47 34.13 -11.28
N ARG A 119 -3.23 34.94 -10.24
CA ARG A 119 -2.82 36.35 -10.41
C ARG A 119 -1.47 36.51 -11.10
N ARG A 120 -0.49 35.65 -10.82
CA ARG A 120 0.84 35.69 -11.46
C ARG A 120 0.79 35.26 -12.93
N ILE A 121 -0.03 34.26 -13.26
CA ILE A 121 -0.24 33.85 -14.65
C ILE A 121 -1.00 34.90 -15.44
N SER A 122 -2.07 35.48 -14.88
CA SER A 122 -2.84 36.52 -15.58
C SER A 122 -2.03 37.77 -15.89
N SER A 123 -0.99 38.08 -15.09
CA SER A 123 -0.10 39.22 -15.36
C SER A 123 1.03 38.92 -16.35
N GLY A 124 1.35 37.66 -16.64
CA GLY A 124 2.52 37.29 -17.48
C GLY A 124 2.21 36.49 -18.75
N VAL A 125 0.99 35.96 -18.92
CA VAL A 125 0.70 34.90 -19.90
C VAL A 125 -0.12 35.36 -21.11
N ALA A 126 -0.38 36.65 -21.26
CA ALA A 126 -0.94 37.17 -22.52
C ALA A 126 0.02 37.06 -23.73
N MET A 127 1.31 36.69 -23.55
CA MET A 127 2.29 36.86 -24.64
C MET A 127 3.22 35.67 -24.97
N GLY A 128 3.11 34.49 -24.35
CA GLY A 128 4.11 33.42 -24.64
C GLY A 128 3.75 31.94 -24.44
N SER A 129 2.58 31.59 -23.92
CA SER A 129 2.30 30.20 -23.50
C SER A 129 1.78 29.25 -24.57
N ALA A 130 1.42 29.73 -25.76
CA ALA A 130 0.90 28.87 -26.83
C ALA A 130 1.98 27.99 -27.50
N LEU A 131 3.28 28.27 -27.32
CA LEU A 131 4.35 27.60 -28.07
C LEU A 131 5.20 26.59 -27.27
N ILE A 132 5.01 26.44 -25.96
CA ILE A 132 5.91 25.63 -25.11
C ILE A 132 5.26 24.34 -24.57
N LEU A 133 3.92 24.26 -24.53
CA LEU A 133 3.22 23.13 -23.91
C LEU A 133 3.17 21.84 -24.75
N ASP A 134 3.53 21.88 -26.03
CA ASP A 134 3.55 20.68 -26.88
C ASP A 134 4.83 19.84 -26.72
N ARG A 135 5.90 20.38 -26.09
CA ARG A 135 7.24 19.77 -26.17
C ARG A 135 7.75 19.04 -24.92
N ILE A 136 7.03 19.06 -23.79
CA ILE A 136 7.62 18.69 -22.49
C ILE A 136 7.10 17.37 -21.86
N MET A 137 6.03 16.72 -22.34
CA MET A 137 5.53 15.49 -21.69
C MET A 137 5.18 14.37 -22.67
N PRO A 138 6.15 13.50 -23.01
CA PRO A 138 5.88 12.05 -22.94
C PRO A 138 7.03 11.17 -22.42
N LYS A 139 8.22 11.71 -22.08
CA LYS A 139 9.43 10.89 -21.79
C LYS A 139 9.58 10.35 -20.37
N SER A 140 8.83 10.83 -19.37
CA SER A 140 9.03 10.42 -17.96
C SER A 140 8.42 9.05 -17.62
N ARG A 141 7.43 8.58 -18.39
CA ARG A 141 6.79 7.26 -18.18
C ARG A 141 7.69 6.11 -18.64
N THR A 142 8.43 6.28 -19.74
CA THR A 142 9.34 5.24 -20.27
C THR A 142 10.59 5.06 -19.42
N GLN A 143 11.11 6.13 -18.82
CA GLN A 143 12.27 6.06 -17.92
C GLN A 143 11.96 5.32 -16.60
N PHE A 144 10.75 5.49 -16.06
CA PHE A 144 10.34 4.78 -14.85
C PHE A 144 10.22 3.27 -15.09
N VAL A 145 9.63 2.86 -16.22
CA VAL A 145 9.52 1.45 -16.61
C VAL A 145 10.89 0.84 -16.91
N ALA A 146 11.79 1.58 -17.56
CA ALA A 146 13.15 1.13 -17.85
C ALA A 146 13.96 0.88 -16.56
N ASN A 147 13.85 1.76 -15.56
CA ASN A 147 14.57 1.60 -14.28
C ASN A 147 14.06 0.40 -13.48
N ILE A 148 12.76 0.14 -13.50
CA ILE A 148 12.18 -1.08 -12.89
C ILE A 148 12.70 -2.32 -13.62
N ALA A 149 12.69 -2.34 -14.95
CA ALA A 149 13.20 -3.46 -15.73
C ALA A 149 14.69 -3.77 -15.45
N VAL A 150 15.52 -2.74 -15.28
CA VAL A 150 16.95 -2.90 -14.92
C VAL A 150 17.11 -3.48 -13.51
N ALA A 151 16.33 -3.01 -12.53
CA ALA A 151 16.36 -3.58 -11.18
C ALA A 151 15.91 -5.04 -11.15
N LEU A 152 14.92 -5.41 -11.98
CA LEU A 152 14.46 -6.79 -12.14
C LEU A 152 15.52 -7.69 -12.76
N LEU A 153 16.21 -7.23 -13.81
CA LEU A 153 17.32 -7.95 -14.40
C LEU A 153 18.48 -8.12 -13.41
N ALA A 154 18.83 -7.09 -12.64
CA ALA A 154 19.87 -7.19 -11.62
C ALA A 154 19.54 -8.23 -10.55
N GLY A 155 18.30 -8.29 -10.07
CA GLY A 155 17.85 -9.28 -9.07
C GLY A 155 17.79 -10.73 -9.60
N LEU A 156 17.47 -10.91 -10.89
CA LEU A 156 17.46 -12.22 -11.55
C LEU A 156 18.86 -12.76 -11.85
N PHE A 157 19.83 -11.87 -12.13
CA PHE A 157 21.19 -12.26 -12.50
C PHE A 157 22.17 -12.34 -11.30
N LEU A 158 21.90 -11.67 -10.18
CA LEU A 158 22.74 -11.72 -8.98
C LEU A 158 22.99 -13.16 -8.44
N PRO A 159 21.98 -14.05 -8.36
CA PRO A 159 22.16 -15.43 -7.89
C PRO A 159 23.07 -16.26 -8.82
N ALA A 160 22.99 -16.01 -10.13
CA ALA A 160 23.80 -16.70 -11.14
C ALA A 160 25.27 -16.28 -11.06
N VAL A 161 25.56 -15.02 -10.73
CA VAL A 161 26.93 -14.50 -10.54
C VAL A 161 27.53 -14.98 -9.22
N LEU A 162 26.71 -15.15 -8.17
CA LEU A 162 27.17 -15.56 -6.83
C LEU A 162 27.33 -17.09 -6.64
N LYS A 163 27.12 -17.91 -7.68
CA LYS A 163 27.14 -19.39 -7.59
C LYS A 163 26.30 -19.94 -6.42
N MET A 164 25.18 -19.30 -6.10
CA MET A 164 24.24 -19.84 -5.11
C MET A 164 23.51 -21.06 -5.72
N SER A 165 23.30 -22.11 -4.90
CA SER A 165 22.61 -23.31 -5.38
C SER A 165 21.17 -22.98 -5.79
N VAL A 166 20.73 -23.55 -6.91
CA VAL A 166 19.43 -23.30 -7.57
C VAL A 166 18.22 -23.46 -6.62
N VAL A 167 18.37 -24.23 -5.54
CA VAL A 167 17.34 -24.48 -4.54
C VAL A 167 17.05 -23.25 -3.66
N ALA A 168 18.03 -22.35 -3.49
CA ALA A 168 17.85 -21.13 -2.67
C ALA A 168 17.24 -19.94 -3.44
N SER A 169 17.20 -19.98 -4.78
CA SER A 169 16.73 -18.86 -5.62
C SER A 169 15.24 -18.88 -5.96
N VAL A 170 14.57 -20.03 -5.83
CA VAL A 170 13.13 -20.20 -6.16
C VAL A 170 12.19 -19.34 -5.29
N PRO A 171 12.38 -19.21 -3.96
CA PRO A 171 11.46 -18.43 -3.12
C PRO A 171 11.48 -16.93 -3.46
N VAL A 172 12.66 -16.40 -3.81
CA VAL A 172 12.85 -14.98 -4.13
C VAL A 172 12.17 -14.62 -5.45
N GLY A 173 12.27 -15.50 -6.47
CA GLY A 173 11.61 -15.31 -7.75
C GLY A 173 10.08 -15.27 -7.64
N LEU A 174 9.49 -16.18 -6.85
CA LEU A 174 8.04 -16.22 -6.64
C LEU A 174 7.51 -15.03 -5.84
N ALA A 175 8.22 -14.60 -4.79
CA ALA A 175 7.85 -13.42 -4.02
C ALA A 175 7.88 -12.14 -4.87
N THR A 176 8.90 -11.99 -5.71
CA THR A 176 9.04 -10.82 -6.60
C THR A 176 7.97 -10.82 -7.70
N GLY A 177 7.69 -11.99 -8.30
CA GLY A 177 6.65 -12.14 -9.32
C GLY A 177 5.23 -11.87 -8.79
N GLY A 178 4.90 -12.38 -7.60
CA GLY A 178 3.61 -12.13 -6.95
C GLY A 178 3.40 -10.65 -6.62
N TYR A 179 4.44 -9.98 -6.12
CA TYR A 179 4.39 -8.56 -5.81
C TYR A 179 4.18 -7.69 -7.06
N LEU A 180 4.81 -8.03 -8.19
CA LEU A 180 4.62 -7.34 -9.47
C LEU A 180 3.23 -7.53 -10.06
N SER A 181 2.67 -8.73 -9.95
CA SER A 181 1.30 -9.01 -10.42
C SER A 181 0.28 -8.16 -9.66
N LEU A 182 0.43 -8.04 -8.34
CA LEU A 182 -0.39 -7.17 -7.51
C LEU A 182 -0.20 -5.70 -7.85
N ALA A 183 1.05 -5.23 -8.00
CA ALA A 183 1.34 -3.86 -8.37
C ALA A 183 0.81 -3.49 -9.77
N TRP A 184 0.86 -4.42 -10.74
CA TRP A 184 0.33 -4.23 -12.08
C TRP A 184 -1.20 -4.22 -12.12
N SER A 185 -1.85 -5.15 -11.41
CA SER A 185 -3.31 -5.18 -11.25
C SER A 185 -3.80 -3.87 -10.64
N TYR A 186 -3.12 -3.40 -9.59
CA TYR A 186 -3.41 -2.15 -8.92
C TYR A 186 -3.21 -0.95 -9.87
N TYR A 187 -2.07 -0.84 -10.55
CA TYR A 187 -1.81 0.24 -11.50
C TYR A 187 -2.85 0.31 -12.63
N ARG A 188 -3.29 -0.84 -13.16
CA ARG A 188 -4.32 -0.91 -14.21
C ARG A 188 -5.68 -0.39 -13.74
N ALA A 189 -6.03 -0.61 -12.46
CA ALA A 189 -7.24 -0.04 -11.87
C ALA A 189 -7.17 1.49 -11.76
N TYR A 190 -5.99 2.04 -11.43
CA TYR A 190 -5.80 3.50 -11.33
C TYR A 190 -5.71 4.21 -12.68
N ALA A 191 -5.17 3.55 -13.72
CA ALA A 191 -5.07 4.15 -15.05
C ALA A 191 -6.44 4.47 -15.66
N LYS A 192 -7.50 3.75 -15.25
CA LYS A 192 -8.89 4.02 -15.65
C LYS A 192 -9.48 5.27 -14.98
N LEU A 193 -8.99 5.66 -13.80
CA LEU A 193 -9.51 6.81 -13.06
C LEU A 193 -8.98 8.16 -13.58
N ASP A 194 -8.02 8.14 -14.50
CA ASP A 194 -7.36 9.33 -15.05
C ASP A 194 -7.85 9.68 -16.47
N GLU A 195 -8.80 8.91 -17.04
CA GLU A 195 -9.46 9.34 -18.28
C GLU A 195 -10.36 10.55 -17.98
N PRO A 196 -10.24 11.65 -18.75
CA PRO A 196 -11.08 12.82 -18.56
C PRO A 196 -12.53 12.41 -18.77
N VAL A 197 -13.34 12.51 -17.71
CA VAL A 197 -14.78 12.24 -17.72
C VAL A 197 -15.40 12.95 -18.92
N GLY A 198 -15.79 12.15 -19.92
CA GLY A 198 -16.37 12.61 -21.17
C GLY A 198 -17.66 13.39 -20.92
N SER A 199 -17.88 14.39 -21.77
CA SER A 199 -19.03 15.31 -21.76
C SER A 199 -20.38 14.60 -21.51
N PRO A 200 -21.24 15.10 -20.61
CA PRO A 200 -22.40 14.40 -20.08
C PRO A 200 -23.66 14.50 -20.98
N GLU A 201 -23.58 14.14 -22.26
CA GLU A 201 -24.73 14.33 -23.18
C GLU A 201 -25.49 13.06 -23.60
N HIS A 202 -25.07 11.83 -23.28
CA HIS A 202 -25.67 10.64 -23.93
C HIS A 202 -26.07 9.42 -23.06
N THR A 203 -26.26 9.54 -21.75
CA THR A 203 -26.60 8.37 -20.92
C THR A 203 -27.82 8.60 -20.01
N VAL A 204 -28.97 8.90 -20.62
CA VAL A 204 -30.28 8.90 -19.95
C VAL A 204 -31.25 8.02 -20.75
N ALA A 205 -31.17 6.68 -20.60
CA ALA A 205 -32.24 5.80 -21.11
C ALA A 205 -32.27 4.35 -20.58
N MET A 206 -31.27 3.83 -19.85
CA MET A 206 -31.27 2.38 -19.49
C MET A 206 -30.74 2.09 -18.08
N SER A 207 -31.51 2.37 -17.01
CA SER A 207 -31.15 1.90 -15.65
C SER A 207 -32.34 1.85 -14.66
N SER A 208 -33.49 1.29 -15.05
CA SER A 208 -34.68 1.24 -14.16
C SER A 208 -34.94 -0.10 -13.47
N GLU A 209 -34.09 -1.11 -13.62
CA GLU A 209 -34.25 -2.39 -12.91
C GLU A 209 -32.94 -2.81 -12.22
N LEU A 210 -32.61 -2.13 -11.12
CA LEU A 210 -31.62 -2.62 -10.15
C LEU A 210 -32.37 -3.41 -9.07
N VAL A 211 -32.26 -4.74 -9.12
CA VAL A 211 -32.80 -5.68 -8.13
C VAL A 211 -32.03 -5.53 -6.82
N LEU A 212 -32.61 -4.78 -5.87
CA LEU A 212 -32.16 -4.68 -4.47
C LEU A 212 -33.07 -5.55 -3.60
N GLY A 213 -32.76 -6.83 -3.46
CA GLY A 213 -33.26 -7.63 -2.34
C GLY A 213 -32.45 -7.30 -1.08
N PRO A 214 -33.07 -7.16 0.11
CA PRO A 214 -32.32 -6.88 1.34
C PRO A 214 -31.38 -8.05 1.67
N PRO A 215 -30.08 -7.82 1.90
CA PRO A 215 -29.15 -8.88 2.29
C PRO A 215 -29.54 -9.47 3.65
N ASP A 216 -29.33 -10.78 3.81
CA ASP A 216 -29.64 -11.48 5.06
C ASP A 216 -28.63 -11.08 6.15
N THR A 217 -29.01 -10.10 6.96
CA THR A 217 -28.17 -9.50 8.01
C THR A 217 -28.08 -10.36 9.29
N GLN A 218 -28.58 -11.60 9.30
CA GLN A 218 -28.53 -12.47 10.49
C GLN A 218 -27.23 -13.28 10.62
N SER A 219 -26.41 -13.36 9.57
CA SER A 219 -25.13 -14.07 9.62
C SER A 219 -23.95 -13.11 9.47
N ASP A 220 -22.82 -13.43 10.11
CA ASP A 220 -21.55 -12.73 9.89
C ASP A 220 -21.16 -12.72 8.40
N GLN A 221 -21.57 -13.78 7.69
CA GLN A 221 -21.40 -13.89 6.24
C GLN A 221 -22.25 -12.85 5.48
N GLY A 222 -23.47 -12.57 5.95
CA GLY A 222 -24.34 -11.53 5.39
C GLY A 222 -23.83 -10.11 5.60
N VAL A 223 -23.08 -9.86 6.68
CA VAL A 223 -22.40 -8.57 6.90
C VAL A 223 -21.29 -8.39 5.87
N LEU A 224 -20.47 -9.42 5.65
CA LEU A 224 -19.40 -9.39 4.65
C LEU A 224 -19.93 -9.28 3.22
N GLU A 225 -21.03 -9.99 2.90
CA GLU A 225 -21.71 -9.89 1.60
C GLU A 225 -22.31 -8.49 1.40
N GLY A 226 -22.90 -7.88 2.44
CA GLY A 226 -23.41 -6.51 2.40
C GLY A 226 -22.32 -5.47 2.11
N VAL A 227 -21.14 -5.62 2.74
CA VAL A 227 -19.98 -4.76 2.46
C VAL A 227 -19.46 -4.95 1.04
N ALA A 228 -19.35 -6.20 0.57
CA ALA A 228 -18.88 -6.50 -0.79
C ALA A 228 -19.84 -5.95 -1.88
N VAL A 229 -21.16 -6.06 -1.66
CA VAL A 229 -22.18 -5.48 -2.56
C VAL A 229 -22.12 -3.95 -2.54
N TRP A 230 -21.92 -3.34 -1.37
CA TRP A 230 -21.74 -1.90 -1.28
C TRP A 230 -20.48 -1.44 -2.03
N GLU A 231 -19.34 -2.11 -1.83
CA GLU A 231 -18.11 -1.79 -2.55
C GLU A 231 -18.34 -1.88 -4.07
N ALA A 232 -18.94 -2.97 -4.56
CA ALA A 232 -19.24 -3.15 -5.98
C ALA A 232 -20.13 -2.04 -6.55
N ASN A 233 -21.16 -1.63 -5.81
CA ASN A 233 -22.05 -0.53 -6.20
C ASN A 233 -21.33 0.82 -6.16
N MET A 234 -20.46 1.07 -5.17
CA MET A 234 -19.68 2.30 -5.08
C MET A 234 -18.66 2.38 -6.24
N TYR A 235 -17.98 1.28 -6.55
CA TYR A 235 -17.08 1.21 -7.71
C TYR A 235 -17.83 1.50 -9.02
N THR A 236 -19.00 0.91 -9.22
CA THR A 236 -19.84 1.16 -10.40
C THR A 236 -20.33 2.61 -10.45
N ALA A 237 -20.77 3.17 -9.32
CA ALA A 237 -21.24 4.56 -9.24
C ALA A 237 -20.12 5.56 -9.57
N ARG A 238 -18.91 5.26 -9.11
CA ARG A 238 -17.72 6.08 -9.32
C ARG A 238 -17.22 6.00 -10.76
N ASP A 239 -17.25 4.82 -11.38
CA ASP A 239 -16.89 4.64 -12.80
C ASP A 239 -17.85 5.38 -13.73
N ASN A 240 -19.14 5.42 -13.37
CA ASN A 240 -20.17 6.12 -14.13
C ASN A 240 -20.23 7.64 -13.86
N GLY A 241 -19.49 8.15 -12.88
CA GLY A 241 -19.54 9.57 -12.48
C GLY A 241 -20.91 10.03 -11.96
N ASP A 242 -21.78 9.10 -11.58
CA ASP A 242 -23.15 9.40 -11.18
C ASP A 242 -23.20 9.82 -9.70
N ALA A 243 -23.18 11.14 -9.48
CA ALA A 243 -23.22 11.72 -8.14
C ALA A 243 -24.48 11.30 -7.34
N ALA A 244 -25.60 11.03 -8.01
CA ALA A 244 -26.82 10.57 -7.35
C ALA A 244 -26.67 9.11 -6.89
N MET A 245 -26.05 8.27 -7.71
CA MET A 245 -25.74 6.88 -7.36
C MET A 245 -24.69 6.80 -6.24
N ILE A 246 -23.68 7.67 -6.24
CA ILE A 246 -22.71 7.79 -5.14
C ILE A 246 -23.40 8.21 -3.84
N ALA A 247 -24.30 9.21 -3.89
CA ALA A 247 -25.06 9.64 -2.73
C ALA A 247 -25.98 8.53 -2.19
N ALA A 248 -26.66 7.80 -3.09
CA ALA A 248 -27.52 6.68 -2.73
C ALA A 248 -26.74 5.50 -2.13
N ALA A 249 -25.58 5.14 -2.70
CA ALA A 249 -24.70 4.11 -2.15
C ALA A 249 -24.15 4.50 -0.78
N THR A 250 -23.79 5.78 -0.59
CA THR A 250 -23.30 6.30 0.69
C THR A 250 -24.39 6.27 1.77
N GLU A 251 -25.62 6.65 1.42
CA GLU A 251 -26.74 6.63 2.35
C GLU A 251 -27.18 5.19 2.69
N SER A 252 -27.13 4.27 1.72
CA SER A 252 -27.36 2.84 1.95
C SER A 252 -26.37 2.25 2.94
N PHE A 253 -25.08 2.57 2.80
CA PHE A 253 -24.05 2.13 3.74
C PHE A 253 -24.21 2.74 5.13
N ARG A 254 -24.54 4.03 5.21
CA ARG A 254 -24.84 4.67 6.50
C ARG A 254 -25.99 3.97 7.22
N ARG A 255 -27.06 3.60 6.52
CA ARG A 255 -28.17 2.83 7.09
C ARG A 255 -27.73 1.44 7.54
N PHE A 256 -26.97 0.73 6.71
CA PHE A 256 -26.43 -0.59 7.04
C PHE A 256 -25.57 -0.55 8.31
N CYS A 257 -24.63 0.39 8.43
CA CYS A 257 -23.83 0.58 9.65
C CYS A 257 -24.68 0.95 10.86
N GLY A 258 -25.70 1.81 10.69
CA GLY A 258 -26.62 2.16 11.78
C GLY A 258 -27.53 1.02 12.23
N GLU A 259 -27.81 0.04 11.37
CA GLU A 259 -28.51 -1.20 11.73
C GLU A 259 -27.59 -2.21 12.40
N ALA A 260 -26.36 -2.39 11.90
CA ALA A 260 -25.34 -3.23 12.52
C ALA A 260 -25.01 -2.76 13.95
N GLN A 261 -24.78 -1.45 14.13
CA GLN A 261 -24.50 -0.86 15.44
C GLN A 261 -25.67 -0.97 16.42
N ARG A 262 -26.92 -0.96 15.94
CA ARG A 262 -28.10 -1.20 16.78
C ARG A 262 -28.23 -2.64 17.23
N ARG A 263 -27.67 -3.60 16.49
CA ARG A 263 -27.69 -5.03 16.83
C ARG A 263 -26.52 -5.45 17.72
N GLU A 264 -25.37 -4.77 17.62
CA GLU A 264 -24.20 -4.99 18.48
C GLU A 264 -24.30 -4.32 19.87
N LEU A 265 -25.47 -3.82 20.28
CA LEU A 265 -25.73 -3.44 21.68
C LEU A 265 -26.42 -4.56 22.46
N PRO A 266 -25.70 -5.57 22.99
CA PRO A 266 -26.04 -6.19 24.25
C PRO A 266 -25.18 -5.53 25.35
N PHE A 267 -25.39 -4.24 25.64
CA PHE A 267 -24.84 -3.63 26.85
C PHE A 267 -25.88 -3.68 27.95
N ASN A 268 -25.78 -4.74 28.75
CA ASN A 268 -26.38 -4.95 30.07
C ASN A 268 -26.94 -3.69 30.75
N ALA A 269 -28.28 -3.58 30.79
CA ALA A 269 -28.99 -2.70 31.73
C ALA A 269 -30.09 -3.45 32.51
N ARG A 270 -30.00 -4.79 32.63
CA ARG A 270 -30.96 -5.61 33.37
C ARG A 270 -30.30 -6.85 33.99
N SER A 271 -29.68 -6.68 35.16
CA SER A 271 -29.46 -7.80 36.09
C SER A 271 -29.16 -7.39 37.55
N SER A 272 -29.59 -6.21 38.02
CA SER A 272 -29.47 -5.84 39.45
C SER A 272 -30.72 -6.05 40.29
N ASP A 273 -31.84 -6.51 39.72
CA ASP A 273 -33.11 -6.65 40.44
C ASP A 273 -33.63 -8.09 40.38
N ALA A 274 -33.07 -8.95 41.23
CA ALA A 274 -33.62 -10.20 41.75
C ALA A 274 -32.63 -10.72 42.82
N GLU A 275 -32.66 -10.13 44.02
CA GLU A 275 -33.38 -10.61 45.22
C GLU A 275 -32.80 -11.90 45.84
N PHE A 276 -32.45 -11.75 47.13
CA PHE A 276 -32.62 -12.67 48.27
C PHE A 276 -32.30 -14.17 48.13
#